data_AF-A0A7Y2P9Z8-F1
#
_entry.id   AF-A0A7Y2P9Z8-F1
#
_cell.length_a   1.000
_cell.length_b   1.000
_cell.length_c   1.000
_cell.angle_alpha   90.00
_cell.angle_beta   90.00
_cell.angle_gamma   90.00
#
_symmetry.space_group_name_H-M   'P 1'
#
loop_
_entity.id
_entity.type
_entity.pdbx_description
1 polymer ?
#
loop_
_entity_poly.entity_id
_entity_poly.type
_entity_poly.pdbx_seq_one_letter_code
_entity_poly.pdbx_strand_id
1 'polypeptide(L)'
;LYDIAKTLGNLELADPGNFLATATSPDVAGKMGTPGPTLEGYLFPDTYLFVKEMSPEEIISIMVRRFRKKFTPEMEGIAEKDGFTPHQIVTIASIIEKETGLEEEKPLISAVIRKRLSLGMPLQMDPTVIYGLKKFDGNLTRKDLRKPHPYNTYQNTGLPPGPISNPGHSSLQAAVKPTDTDYLYFVSRNDGSHQFSRNLREHNQAVAIYQKGRNPNMARSEGPVGKSNSGEEASTPPPRP
;
A
#
# COMPACT_ATOMS: atom_id res chain seq x y z
N LEU A 1 4.94 11.98 2.27
CA LEU A 1 5.61 13.25 2.69
C LEU A 1 4.83 14.54 2.39
N TYR A 2 4.25 14.70 1.20
CA TYR A 2 3.54 15.93 0.77
C TYR A 2 2.40 16.38 1.70
N ASP A 3 1.61 15.44 2.23
CA ASP A 3 0.52 15.76 3.15
C ASP A 3 1.02 16.33 4.48
N ILE A 4 2.18 15.87 4.96
CA ILE A 4 2.82 16.41 6.17
C ILE A 4 3.26 17.85 5.90
N ALA A 5 3.96 18.09 4.78
CA ALA A 5 4.42 19.42 4.43
C ALA A 5 3.25 20.42 4.31
N LYS A 6 2.17 20.01 3.65
CA LYS A 6 0.93 20.81 3.54
C LYS A 6 0.32 21.09 4.92
N THR A 7 0.23 20.09 5.78
CA THR A 7 -0.30 20.24 7.13
C THR A 7 0.54 21.20 7.97
N LEU A 8 1.86 21.08 7.93
CA LEU A 8 2.78 21.98 8.65
C LEU A 8 2.68 23.43 8.15
N GLY A 9 2.55 23.64 6.84
CA GLY A 9 2.34 24.97 6.26
C GLY A 9 1.00 25.59 6.68
N ASN A 10 -0.09 24.82 6.64
CA ASN A 10 -1.41 25.29 7.06
C ASN A 10 -1.47 25.65 8.55
N LEU A 11 -0.64 25.01 9.38
CA LEU A 11 -0.51 25.29 10.81
C LEU A 11 0.54 26.37 11.12
N GLU A 12 1.18 26.95 10.10
CA GLU A 12 2.27 27.94 10.23
C GLU A 12 3.44 27.42 11.09
N LEU A 13 3.72 26.12 11.04
CA LEU A 13 4.79 25.47 11.80
C LEU A 13 6.10 25.36 11.03
N ALA A 14 6.03 25.19 9.71
CA ALA A 14 7.20 25.14 8.82
C ALA A 14 6.81 25.49 7.39
N ASP A 15 7.76 26.02 6.61
CA ASP A 15 7.58 26.20 5.17
C ASP A 15 7.47 24.82 4.47
N PRO A 16 6.41 24.55 3.68
CA PRO A 16 6.23 23.26 3.01
C PRO A 16 7.36 22.88 2.05
N GLY A 17 7.94 23.86 1.35
CA GLY A 17 9.01 23.64 0.38
C GLY A 17 10.30 23.20 1.07
N ASN A 18 10.70 23.92 2.11
CA ASN A 18 11.86 23.60 2.93
C ASN A 18 11.69 22.24 3.62
N PHE A 19 10.49 21.95 4.15
CA PHE A 19 10.21 20.64 4.73
C PHE A 19 10.35 19.50 3.72
N LEU A 20 9.79 19.64 2.52
CA LEU A 20 9.90 18.62 1.48
C LEU A 20 11.33 18.42 1.01
N ALA A 21 12.08 19.50 0.79
CA ALA A 21 13.49 19.43 0.42
C ALA A 21 14.31 18.68 1.48
N THR A 22 14.04 18.95 2.76
CA THR A 22 14.70 18.29 3.89
C THR A 22 14.32 16.82 3.98
N ALA A 23 13.02 16.50 3.89
CA ALA A 23 12.51 15.13 4.01
C ALA A 23 12.91 14.22 2.83
N THR A 24 13.20 14.80 1.66
CA THR A 24 13.62 14.06 0.46
C THR A 24 15.14 14.04 0.25
N SER A 25 15.91 14.66 1.15
CA SER A 25 17.37 14.69 1.07
C SER A 25 17.99 13.35 1.52
N PRO A 26 18.82 12.71 0.68
CA PRO A 26 19.56 11.50 1.06
C PRO A 26 20.54 11.75 2.22
N ASP A 27 21.15 12.93 2.28
CA ASP A 27 22.08 13.28 3.36
C ASP A 27 21.35 13.38 4.71
N VAL A 28 20.14 13.95 4.71
CA VAL A 28 19.31 14.03 5.91
C VAL A 28 18.83 12.64 6.31
N ALA A 29 18.34 11.82 5.36
CA ALA A 29 17.96 10.43 5.61
C ALA A 29 19.11 9.62 6.23
N GLY A 30 20.33 9.77 5.69
CA GLY A 30 21.55 9.16 6.22
C GLY A 30 21.90 9.64 7.63
N LYS A 31 21.88 10.95 7.89
CA LYS A 31 22.06 11.53 9.24
C LYS A 31 21.02 11.03 10.23
N MET A 32 19.79 10.85 9.77
CA MET A 32 18.69 10.31 10.57
C MET A 32 18.78 8.79 10.73
N GLY A 33 19.73 8.11 10.08
CA GLY A 33 19.97 6.67 10.16
C GLY A 33 18.79 5.83 9.69
N THR A 34 18.13 6.26 8.61
CA THR A 34 17.10 5.47 7.91
C THR A 34 17.72 4.75 6.71
N PRO A 35 17.31 3.52 6.39
CA PRO A 35 17.94 2.73 5.33
C PRO A 35 17.51 3.14 3.90
N GLY A 36 16.48 3.98 3.77
CA GLY A 36 16.00 4.48 2.48
C GLY A 36 16.73 5.73 1.98
N PRO A 37 16.60 6.07 0.68
CA PRO A 37 17.20 7.27 0.09
C PRO A 37 16.49 8.57 0.50
N THR A 38 15.31 8.47 1.11
CA THR A 38 14.50 9.59 1.63
C THR A 38 13.85 9.17 2.94
N LEU A 39 13.13 10.10 3.58
CA LEU A 39 12.37 9.84 4.81
C LEU A 39 10.93 9.35 4.57
N GLU A 40 10.53 9.02 3.34
CA GLU A 40 9.24 8.39 3.07
C GLU A 40 9.16 7.04 3.78
N GLY A 41 8.11 6.82 4.58
CA GLY A 41 7.94 5.65 5.43
C GLY A 41 8.49 5.79 6.85
N TYR A 42 9.28 6.84 7.13
CA TYR A 42 10.02 6.99 8.39
C TYR A 42 9.52 8.12 9.28
N LEU A 43 8.54 8.92 8.82
CA LEU A 43 7.93 9.97 9.62
C LEU A 43 6.65 9.44 10.28
N PHE A 44 6.77 8.87 11.48
CA PHE A 44 5.69 8.13 12.11
C PHE A 44 4.40 8.97 12.28
N PRO A 45 3.21 8.44 11.95
CA PRO A 45 1.95 9.16 12.13
C PRO A 45 1.52 9.11 13.60
N ASP A 46 1.61 10.24 14.30
CA ASP A 46 1.18 10.40 15.68
C ASP A 46 0.73 11.85 15.92
N THR A 47 0.22 12.12 17.11
CA THR A 47 -0.04 13.49 17.57
C THR A 47 1.24 14.08 18.13
N TYR A 48 1.65 15.22 17.57
CA TYR A 48 2.86 15.93 17.97
C TYR A 48 2.55 17.30 18.54
N LEU A 49 3.35 17.72 19.51
CA LEU A 49 3.42 19.10 19.97
C LEU A 49 4.71 19.70 19.44
N PHE A 50 4.58 20.63 18.50
CA PHE A 50 5.69 21.39 17.96
C PHE A 50 5.60 22.82 18.46
N VAL A 51 6.75 23.44 18.72
CA VAL A 51 6.81 24.88 18.98
C VAL A 51 6.95 25.62 17.65
N LYS A 52 6.51 26.87 17.61
CA LYS A 52 6.78 27.74 16.46
C LYS A 52 8.29 27.92 16.31
N GLU A 53 8.75 28.16 15.08
CA GLU A 53 10.17 28.37 14.71
C GLU A 53 11.07 27.13 14.73
N MET A 54 10.55 25.92 14.98
CA MET A 54 11.34 24.71 14.77
C MET A 54 11.77 24.58 13.31
N SER A 55 13.04 24.19 13.10
CA SER A 55 13.53 23.84 11.78
C SER A 55 12.87 22.55 11.27
N PRO A 56 12.77 22.37 9.93
CA PRO A 56 12.32 21.11 9.35
C PRO A 56 13.07 19.89 9.88
N GLU A 57 14.38 19.99 10.07
CA GLU A 57 15.23 18.92 10.61
C GLU A 57 14.84 18.53 12.04
N GLU A 58 14.50 19.49 12.90
CA GLU A 58 14.06 19.21 14.27
C GLU A 58 12.71 18.50 14.29
N ILE A 59 11.76 18.95 13.46
CA ILE A 59 10.44 18.32 13.30
C ILE A 59 10.62 16.87 12.82
N ILE A 60 11.40 16.68 11.75
CA ILE A 60 11.73 15.36 11.19
C ILE A 60 12.40 14.48 12.26
N SER A 61 13.37 15.01 13.01
CA SER A 61 14.07 14.27 14.06
C SER A 61 13.12 13.76 15.15
N ILE A 62 12.10 14.54 15.53
CA ILE A 62 11.06 14.09 16.46
C ILE A 62 10.26 12.92 15.86
N MET A 63 9.80 13.05 14.61
CA MET A 63 8.99 12.02 13.95
C MET A 63 9.77 10.73 13.71
N VAL A 64 11.04 10.80 13.29
CA VAL A 64 11.93 9.64 13.11
C VAL A 64 12.23 8.97 14.44
N ARG A 65 12.48 9.73 15.51
CA ARG A 65 12.64 9.15 16.86
C ARG A 65 11.38 8.43 17.30
N ARG A 66 10.20 8.94 16.95
CA ARG A 66 8.93 8.27 17.25
C ARG A 66 8.78 6.97 16.45
N PHE A 67 9.13 6.99 15.16
CA PHE A 67 9.19 5.79 14.32
C PHE A 67 10.05 4.69 14.96
N ARG A 68 11.28 5.01 15.37
CA ARG A 68 12.21 4.05 16.01
C ARG A 68 11.70 3.47 17.32
N LYS A 69 10.88 4.22 18.07
CA LYS A 69 10.24 3.69 19.28
C LYS A 69 9.13 2.70 18.96
N LYS A 70 8.56 2.76 17.77
CA LYS A 70 7.41 1.95 17.33
C LYS A 70 7.80 0.78 16.45
N PHE A 71 8.87 0.92 15.68
CA PHE A 71 9.53 -0.16 14.94
C PHE A 71 10.70 -0.66 15.78
N THR A 72 10.44 -1.68 16.59
CA THR A 72 11.37 -2.12 17.64
C THR A 72 12.46 -3.05 17.09
N PRO A 73 13.59 -3.21 17.81
CA PRO A 73 14.60 -4.20 17.45
C PRO A 73 14.06 -5.65 17.37
N GLU A 74 13.00 -5.98 18.12
CA GLU A 74 12.32 -7.28 17.99
C GLU A 74 11.69 -7.43 16.60
N MET A 75 11.00 -6.38 16.11
CA MET A 75 10.38 -6.40 14.78
C MET A 75 11.44 -6.48 13.69
N GLU A 76 12.55 -5.77 13.84
CA GLU A 76 13.72 -5.88 12.95
C GLU A 76 14.27 -7.32 12.94
N GLY A 77 14.46 -7.93 14.12
CA GLY A 77 14.95 -9.30 14.22
C GLY A 77 13.99 -10.35 13.63
N ILE A 78 12.67 -10.13 13.68
CA ILE A 78 11.69 -10.98 12.99
C ILE A 78 11.82 -10.82 11.47
N ALA A 79 11.92 -9.58 10.99
CA ALA A 79 12.09 -9.27 9.58
C ALA A 79 13.31 -9.97 8.96
N GLU A 80 14.45 -9.88 9.65
CA GLU A 80 15.71 -10.45 9.19
C GLU A 80 15.67 -11.97 9.13
N LYS A 81 15.05 -12.63 10.12
CA LYS A 81 14.84 -14.09 10.11
C LYS A 81 14.00 -14.54 8.92
N ASP A 82 13.07 -13.69 8.51
CA ASP A 82 12.18 -13.90 7.38
C ASP A 82 12.80 -13.48 6.03
N GLY A 83 14.06 -13.03 6.03
CA GLY A 83 14.80 -12.66 4.83
C GLY A 83 14.48 -11.26 4.29
N PHE A 84 13.85 -10.40 5.09
CA PHE A 84 13.52 -9.03 4.72
C PHE A 84 14.44 -8.03 5.41
N THR A 85 14.87 -7.00 4.68
CA THR A 85 15.52 -5.84 5.28
C THR A 85 14.49 -4.95 6.00
N PRO A 86 14.92 -4.13 6.98
CA PRO A 86 14.07 -3.10 7.58
C PRO A 86 13.37 -2.21 6.55
N HIS A 87 14.06 -1.83 5.46
CA HIS A 87 13.47 -1.01 4.40
C HIS A 87 12.33 -1.73 3.65
N GLN A 88 12.50 -3.02 3.38
CA GLN A 88 11.47 -3.83 2.73
C GLN A 88 10.24 -4.01 3.62
N ILE A 89 10.42 -4.18 4.94
CA ILE A 89 9.30 -4.25 5.88
C ILE A 89 8.53 -2.94 5.96
N VAL A 90 9.22 -1.79 6.03
CA VAL A 90 8.55 -0.49 6.01
C VAL A 90 7.81 -0.29 4.69
N THR A 91 8.37 -0.78 3.59
CA THR A 91 7.70 -0.77 2.28
C THR A 91 6.42 -1.60 2.30
N ILE A 92 6.47 -2.85 2.77
CA ILE A 92 5.28 -3.71 2.94
C ILE A 92 4.24 -3.04 3.84
N ALA A 93 4.66 -2.53 5.00
CA ALA A 93 3.79 -1.84 5.95
C ALA A 93 3.10 -0.62 5.31
N SER A 94 3.81 0.15 4.49
CA SER A 94 3.25 1.31 3.80
C SER A 94 2.22 0.96 2.73
N ILE A 95 2.34 -0.23 2.11
CA ILE A 95 1.35 -0.76 1.18
C ILE A 95 0.11 -1.21 1.95
N ILE A 96 0.28 -1.98 3.02
CA ILE A 96 -0.81 -2.41 3.91
C ILE A 96 -1.62 -1.21 4.43
N GLU A 97 -0.92 -0.17 4.92
CA GLU A 97 -1.54 1.07 5.42
C GLU A 97 -2.44 1.74 4.39
N LYS A 98 -2.09 1.67 3.11
CA LYS A 98 -2.87 2.28 2.04
C LYS A 98 -4.00 1.40 1.51
N GLU A 99 -3.98 0.11 1.82
CA GLU A 99 -4.93 -0.87 1.29
C GLU A 99 -6.18 -1.00 2.17
N THR A 100 -6.03 -0.99 3.50
CA THR A 100 -7.17 -1.15 4.42
C THR A 100 -7.03 -0.30 5.67
N GLY A 101 -8.18 0.22 6.13
CA GLY A 101 -8.33 0.80 7.46
C GLY A 101 -8.74 -0.22 8.53
N LEU A 102 -9.11 -1.45 8.14
CA LEU A 102 -9.54 -2.50 9.07
C LEU A 102 -8.32 -3.24 9.64
N GLU A 103 -8.19 -3.18 10.96
CA GLU A 103 -7.03 -3.72 11.68
C GLU A 103 -6.90 -5.24 11.52
N GLU A 104 -8.03 -5.95 11.50
CA GLU A 104 -8.12 -7.39 11.32
C GLU A 104 -7.69 -7.88 9.93
N GLU A 105 -7.71 -7.02 8.91
CA GLU A 105 -7.32 -7.38 7.54
C GLU A 105 -5.84 -7.19 7.28
N LYS A 106 -5.16 -6.32 8.05
CA LYS A 106 -3.74 -6.00 7.83
C LYS A 106 -2.84 -7.24 7.83
N PRO A 107 -2.96 -8.20 8.77
CA PRO A 107 -2.16 -9.43 8.75
C PRO A 107 -2.47 -10.36 7.56
N LEU A 108 -3.72 -10.34 7.05
CA LEU A 108 -4.12 -11.12 5.87
C LEU A 108 -3.54 -10.53 4.58
N ILE A 109 -3.56 -9.20 4.43
CA ILE A 109 -2.95 -8.49 3.30
C ILE A 109 -1.43 -8.71 3.31
N SER A 110 -0.81 -8.64 4.49
CA SER A 110 0.61 -8.97 4.67
C SER A 110 0.93 -10.39 4.17
N ALA A 111 0.10 -11.38 4.52
CA ALA A 111 0.24 -12.75 4.06
C ALA A 111 0.16 -12.86 2.52
N VAL A 112 -0.81 -12.19 1.90
CA VAL A 112 -0.97 -12.15 0.44
C VAL A 112 0.26 -11.54 -0.24
N ILE A 113 0.75 -10.40 0.25
CA ILE A 113 1.96 -9.73 -0.28
C ILE A 113 3.13 -10.69 -0.22
N ARG A 114 3.42 -11.27 0.95
CA ARG A 114 4.57 -12.15 1.15
C ARG A 114 4.48 -13.43 0.31
N LYS A 115 3.28 -14.00 0.17
CA LYS A 115 3.06 -15.20 -0.65
C LYS A 115 3.22 -14.92 -2.14
N ARG A 116 2.76 -13.76 -2.61
CA ARG A 116 3.03 -13.34 -3.99
C ARG A 116 4.52 -13.11 -4.24
N LEU A 117 5.23 -12.48 -3.31
CA LEU A 117 6.68 -12.28 -3.42
C LEU A 117 7.42 -13.62 -3.51
N SER A 118 7.09 -14.60 -2.67
CA SER A 118 7.76 -15.92 -2.68
C SER A 118 7.47 -16.71 -3.96
N LEU A 119 6.32 -16.49 -4.59
CA LEU A 119 5.93 -17.10 -5.87
C LEU A 119 6.40 -16.32 -7.11
N GLY A 120 7.09 -15.19 -6.94
CA GLY A 120 7.49 -14.30 -8.05
C GLY A 120 6.29 -13.65 -8.78
N MET A 121 5.12 -13.61 -8.13
CA MET A 121 3.93 -12.98 -8.68
C MET A 121 4.00 -11.45 -8.52
N PRO A 122 3.54 -10.67 -9.52
CA PRO A 122 3.36 -9.23 -9.36
C PRO A 122 2.37 -8.93 -8.22
N LEU A 123 2.64 -7.89 -7.42
CA LEU A 123 1.77 -7.54 -6.29
C LEU A 123 0.43 -6.97 -6.75
N GLN A 124 0.43 -6.18 -7.83
CA GLN A 124 -0.78 -5.57 -8.41
C GLN A 124 -1.58 -4.74 -7.40
N MET A 125 -0.89 -3.90 -6.64
CA MET A 125 -1.50 -3.05 -5.61
C MET A 125 -1.71 -1.64 -6.15
N ASP A 126 -2.96 -1.21 -6.27
CA ASP A 126 -3.35 0.11 -6.80
C ASP A 126 -2.65 1.28 -6.11
N PRO A 127 -2.49 1.30 -4.76
CA PRO A 127 -1.77 2.38 -4.09
C PRO A 127 -0.34 2.61 -4.58
N THR A 128 0.34 1.55 -5.03
CA THR A 128 1.72 1.66 -5.55
C THR A 128 1.76 2.34 -6.92
N VAL A 129 0.74 2.09 -7.76
CA VAL A 129 0.58 2.79 -9.04
C VAL A 129 0.30 4.26 -8.76
N ILE A 130 -0.69 4.55 -7.90
CA ILE A 130 -1.08 5.91 -7.53
C ILE A 130 0.11 6.72 -7.02
N TYR A 131 0.95 6.15 -6.15
CA TYR A 131 2.15 6.81 -5.64
C TYR A 131 3.13 7.22 -6.75
N GLY A 132 3.30 6.39 -7.78
CA GLY A 132 4.18 6.71 -8.91
C GLY A 132 3.58 7.69 -9.93
N LEU A 133 2.29 8.02 -9.82
CA LEU A 133 1.64 8.99 -10.70
C LEU A 133 1.82 10.41 -10.17
N LYS A 134 2.43 11.29 -10.97
CA LYS A 134 2.63 12.71 -10.63
C LYS A 134 1.33 13.53 -10.49
N LYS A 135 0.23 13.07 -11.07
CA LYS A 135 -1.09 13.72 -11.06
C LYS A 135 -2.15 12.63 -11.01
N PHE A 136 -2.67 12.35 -9.83
CA PHE A 136 -3.81 11.47 -9.64
C PHE A 136 -5.04 12.34 -9.36
N ASP A 137 -6.07 12.17 -10.17
CA ASP A 137 -7.33 12.94 -10.11
C ASP A 137 -8.44 12.21 -9.34
N GLY A 138 -8.10 11.10 -8.68
CA GLY A 138 -9.05 10.26 -7.94
C GLY A 138 -9.56 9.06 -8.74
N ASN A 139 -9.32 9.00 -10.06
CA ASN A 139 -9.80 7.89 -10.90
C ASN A 139 -8.64 7.11 -11.53
N LEU A 140 -8.38 5.90 -11.02
CA LEU A 140 -7.34 5.04 -11.56
C LEU A 140 -7.83 4.34 -12.83
N THR A 141 -7.24 4.67 -13.98
CA THR A 141 -7.65 4.11 -15.27
C THR A 141 -6.81 2.90 -15.67
N ARG A 142 -7.33 2.08 -16.59
CA ARG A 142 -6.54 0.99 -17.21
C ARG A 142 -5.25 1.48 -17.89
N LYS A 143 -5.23 2.72 -18.37
CA LYS A 143 -4.05 3.32 -18.98
C LYS A 143 -2.96 3.57 -17.92
N ASP A 144 -3.36 3.99 -16.73
CA ASP A 144 -2.44 4.24 -15.63
C ASP A 144 -1.79 2.96 -15.12
N LEU A 145 -2.56 1.87 -15.00
CA LEU A 145 -2.06 0.54 -14.62
C LEU A 145 -0.97 0.01 -15.58
N ARG A 146 -0.96 0.49 -16.84
CA ARG A 146 0.03 0.11 -17.87
C ARG A 146 1.19 1.09 -17.99
N LYS A 147 1.17 2.21 -17.25
CA LYS A 147 2.21 3.23 -17.36
C LYS A 147 3.49 2.75 -16.68
N PRO A 148 4.64 2.70 -17.37
CA PRO A 148 5.87 2.23 -16.76
C PRO A 148 6.40 3.26 -15.76
N HIS A 149 6.61 2.82 -14.52
CA HIS A 149 7.39 3.51 -13.50
C HIS A 149 7.85 2.50 -12.44
N PRO A 150 8.90 2.80 -11.64
CA PRO A 150 9.47 1.83 -10.70
C PRO A 150 8.49 1.30 -9.65
N TYR A 151 7.55 2.15 -9.22
CA TYR A 151 6.51 1.78 -8.25
C TYR A 151 5.33 0.99 -8.83
N ASN A 152 5.27 0.74 -10.15
CA ASN A 152 4.12 0.07 -10.75
C ASN A 152 4.21 -1.46 -10.53
N THR A 153 3.56 -1.96 -9.48
CA THR A 153 3.55 -3.40 -9.15
C THR A 153 2.65 -4.26 -10.04
N TYR A 154 2.00 -3.67 -11.06
CA TYR A 154 1.40 -4.43 -12.17
C TYR A 154 2.42 -4.78 -13.26
N GLN A 155 3.47 -3.97 -13.40
CA GLN A 155 4.49 -4.12 -14.46
C GLN A 155 5.79 -4.71 -13.91
N ASN A 156 6.11 -4.43 -12.65
CA ASN A 156 7.34 -4.91 -12.00
C ASN A 156 7.00 -5.96 -10.94
N THR A 157 7.67 -7.10 -11.00
CA THR A 157 7.63 -8.13 -9.94
C THR A 157 8.47 -7.71 -8.74
N GLY A 158 8.11 -8.17 -7.54
CA GLY A 158 8.80 -7.82 -6.31
C GLY A 158 8.23 -6.58 -5.61
N LEU A 159 8.97 -6.05 -4.64
CA LEU A 159 8.61 -4.82 -3.94
C LEU A 159 8.99 -3.58 -4.79
N PRO A 160 8.23 -2.48 -4.67
CA PRO A 160 8.68 -1.19 -5.22
C PRO A 160 9.98 -0.73 -4.52
N PRO A 161 10.69 0.28 -5.08
CA PRO A 161 11.97 0.73 -4.55
C PRO A 161 11.96 1.24 -3.10
N GLY A 162 10.79 1.58 -2.56
CA GLY A 162 10.64 2.02 -1.18
C GLY A 162 9.17 2.23 -0.78
N PRO A 163 8.94 2.78 0.42
CA PRO A 163 7.60 3.03 0.95
C PRO A 163 6.78 4.01 0.10
N ILE A 164 5.45 3.89 0.18
CA ILE A 164 4.49 4.77 -0.50
C ILE A 164 3.67 5.66 0.46
N SER A 165 3.89 5.50 1.75
CA SER A 165 3.23 6.23 2.83
C SER A 165 4.03 6.06 4.13
N ASN A 166 3.64 6.78 5.19
CA ASN A 166 4.16 6.54 6.54
C ASN A 166 3.23 5.57 7.28
N PRO A 167 3.63 4.31 7.53
CA PRO A 167 2.76 3.33 8.16
C PRO A 167 2.57 3.58 9.65
N GLY A 168 1.37 3.27 10.14
CA GLY A 168 1.07 3.21 11.56
C GLY A 168 1.66 1.96 12.24
N HIS A 169 1.53 1.90 13.57
CA HIS A 169 2.11 0.81 14.34
C HIS A 169 1.52 -0.56 13.99
N SER A 170 0.22 -0.66 13.76
CA SER A 170 -0.42 -1.93 13.43
C SER A 170 -0.05 -2.44 12.05
N SER A 171 0.15 -1.56 11.07
CA SER A 171 0.65 -1.94 9.74
C SER A 171 2.11 -2.42 9.81
N LEU A 172 2.94 -1.78 10.65
CA LEU A 172 4.29 -2.28 10.94
C LEU A 172 4.25 -3.66 11.61
N GLN A 173 3.37 -3.88 12.58
CA GLN A 173 3.20 -5.18 13.23
C GLN A 173 2.73 -6.26 12.25
N ALA A 174 1.72 -5.96 11.45
CA ALA A 174 1.20 -6.89 10.43
C ALA A 174 2.25 -7.25 9.39
N ALA A 175 3.13 -6.32 8.99
CA ALA A 175 4.20 -6.57 8.04
C ALA A 175 5.19 -7.64 8.55
N VAL A 176 5.49 -7.67 9.85
CA VAL A 176 6.41 -8.67 10.45
C VAL A 176 5.70 -9.91 10.98
N LYS A 177 4.40 -9.83 11.29
CA LYS A 177 3.59 -10.94 11.81
C LYS A 177 2.35 -11.14 10.93
N PRO A 178 2.49 -11.67 9.70
CA PRO A 178 1.34 -12.00 8.86
C PRO A 178 0.52 -13.15 9.43
N THR A 179 -0.75 -13.25 9.01
CA THR A 179 -1.56 -14.45 9.28
C THR A 179 -1.04 -15.63 8.46
N ASP A 180 -1.00 -16.82 9.03
CA ASP A 180 -0.73 -18.04 8.28
C ASP A 180 -1.95 -18.42 7.43
N THR A 181 -1.83 -18.31 6.11
CA THR A 181 -2.91 -18.58 5.16
C THR A 181 -2.40 -18.82 3.74
N ASP A 182 -3.26 -19.39 2.91
CA ASP A 182 -3.06 -19.65 1.49
C ASP A 182 -3.70 -18.62 0.58
N TYR A 183 -4.13 -17.49 1.11
CA TYR A 183 -4.70 -16.42 0.28
C TYR A 183 -3.65 -15.83 -0.65
N LEU A 184 -4.06 -15.63 -1.90
CA LEU A 184 -3.26 -15.02 -2.97
C LEU A 184 -3.96 -13.80 -3.56
N TYR A 185 -5.24 -13.62 -3.28
CA TYR A 185 -6.08 -12.58 -3.87
C TYR A 185 -7.01 -12.03 -2.82
N PHE A 186 -7.37 -10.77 -2.98
CA PHE A 186 -8.49 -10.16 -2.29
C PHE A 186 -9.18 -9.16 -3.23
N VAL A 187 -10.43 -8.86 -2.95
CA VAL A 187 -11.27 -7.91 -3.71
C VAL A 187 -12.12 -7.15 -2.70
N SER A 188 -12.31 -5.85 -2.92
CA SER A 188 -13.17 -5.05 -2.05
C SER A 188 -14.62 -5.55 -2.08
N ARG A 189 -15.27 -5.56 -0.92
CA ARG A 189 -16.71 -5.82 -0.77
C ARG A 189 -17.57 -4.56 -0.93
N ASN A 190 -16.96 -3.41 -1.18
CA ASN A 190 -17.61 -2.08 -1.25
C ASN A 190 -18.24 -1.59 0.07
N ASP A 191 -17.92 -2.22 1.19
CA ASP A 191 -18.33 -1.82 2.55
C ASP A 191 -17.14 -1.41 3.44
N GLY A 192 -15.93 -1.36 2.86
CA GLY A 192 -14.68 -1.10 3.57
C GLY A 192 -13.89 -2.35 3.93
N SER A 193 -14.46 -3.55 3.73
CA SER A 193 -13.79 -4.84 3.92
C SER A 193 -13.50 -5.57 2.60
N HIS A 194 -12.80 -6.70 2.68
CA HIS A 194 -12.31 -7.48 1.56
C HIS A 194 -12.73 -8.95 1.63
N GLN A 195 -13.00 -9.53 0.46
CA GLN A 195 -13.12 -10.97 0.29
C GLN A 195 -11.77 -11.55 -0.14
N PHE A 196 -11.17 -12.38 0.71
CA PHE A 196 -9.93 -13.09 0.39
C PHE A 196 -10.20 -14.39 -0.38
N SER A 197 -9.26 -14.79 -1.23
CA SER A 197 -9.38 -15.98 -2.10
C SER A 197 -8.03 -16.67 -2.29
N ARG A 198 -8.03 -18.00 -2.36
CA ARG A 198 -6.82 -18.82 -2.48
C ARG A 198 -6.36 -18.98 -3.92
N ASN A 199 -7.28 -18.89 -4.87
CA ASN A 199 -7.00 -19.07 -6.29
C ASN A 199 -7.78 -18.08 -7.16
N LEU A 200 -7.37 -17.99 -8.42
CA LEU A 200 -7.94 -17.05 -9.39
C LEU A 200 -9.43 -17.34 -9.68
N ARG A 201 -9.87 -18.61 -9.59
CA ARG A 201 -11.28 -18.97 -9.83
C ARG A 201 -12.17 -18.38 -8.73
N GLU A 202 -11.81 -18.59 -7.47
CA GLU A 202 -12.49 -18.00 -6.31
C GLU A 202 -12.50 -16.47 -6.39
N HIS A 203 -11.35 -15.87 -6.72
CA HIS A 203 -11.25 -14.42 -6.87
C HIS A 203 -12.18 -13.88 -7.95
N ASN A 204 -12.19 -14.49 -9.14
CA ASN A 204 -13.07 -14.07 -10.24
C ASN A 204 -14.56 -14.19 -9.89
N GLN A 205 -14.94 -15.18 -9.08
CA GLN A 205 -16.30 -15.31 -8.54
C GLN A 205 -16.60 -14.17 -7.57
N ALA A 206 -15.70 -13.87 -6.63
CA ALA A 206 -15.86 -12.76 -5.69
C ALA A 206 -15.97 -11.41 -6.43
N VAL A 207 -15.13 -11.18 -7.45
CA VAL A 207 -15.20 -9.97 -8.30
C VAL A 207 -16.56 -9.85 -9.01
N ALA A 208 -17.12 -10.95 -9.50
CA ALA A 208 -18.44 -10.92 -10.13
C ALA A 208 -19.53 -10.51 -9.13
N ILE A 209 -19.44 -10.99 -7.88
CA ILE A 209 -20.37 -10.69 -6.79
C ILE A 209 -20.26 -9.22 -6.38
N TYR A 210 -19.07 -8.78 -5.98
CA TYR A 210 -18.88 -7.49 -5.31
C TYR A 210 -18.69 -6.32 -6.27
N GLN A 211 -17.95 -6.49 -7.38
CA GLN A 211 -17.60 -5.38 -8.27
C GLN A 211 -18.54 -5.20 -9.48
N LYS A 212 -19.22 -6.28 -9.91
CA LYS A 212 -20.09 -6.27 -11.10
C LYS A 212 -21.58 -6.34 -10.78
N GLY A 213 -21.95 -6.33 -9.50
CA GLY A 213 -23.34 -6.38 -9.04
C GLY A 213 -24.09 -7.66 -9.42
N ARG A 214 -23.39 -8.76 -9.78
CA ARG A 214 -24.05 -10.04 -10.04
C ARG A 214 -24.29 -10.75 -8.71
N ASN A 215 -25.39 -10.40 -8.07
CA ASN A 215 -25.88 -11.11 -6.90
C ASN A 215 -26.33 -12.52 -7.36
N PRO A 216 -25.69 -13.63 -6.93
CA PRO A 216 -26.04 -14.98 -7.40
C PRO A 216 -27.45 -15.42 -6.99
N ASN A 217 -28.07 -14.70 -6.03
CA ASN A 217 -29.45 -14.92 -5.59
C ASN A 217 -30.52 -14.18 -6.41
N MET A 218 -30.15 -13.34 -7.39
CA MET A 218 -31.12 -12.73 -8.31
C MET A 218 -31.30 -13.50 -9.62
N ALA A 219 -30.46 -14.50 -9.92
CA ALA A 219 -30.53 -15.28 -11.16
C ALA A 219 -31.49 -16.49 -11.11
N ARG A 220 -32.24 -16.69 -10.01
CA ARG A 220 -33.29 -17.71 -9.91
C ARG A 220 -34.69 -17.23 -10.33
N SER A 221 -34.79 -16.03 -10.87
CA SER A 221 -35.99 -15.51 -11.49
C SER A 221 -35.70 -15.02 -12.91
N GLU A 222 -35.40 -15.94 -13.83
CA GLU A 222 -35.43 -15.63 -15.26
C GLU A 222 -36.51 -16.47 -15.95
N GLY A 223 -37.48 -15.78 -16.57
CA GLY A 223 -38.17 -16.30 -17.75
C GLY A 223 -37.32 -15.98 -19.00
N PRO A 224 -37.38 -16.80 -20.07
CA PRO A 224 -36.34 -16.80 -21.10
C PRO A 224 -36.70 -15.90 -22.28
N VAL A 225 -35.73 -15.15 -22.82
CA VAL A 225 -35.69 -14.82 -24.26
C VAL A 225 -34.23 -14.80 -24.72
N GLY A 226 -33.93 -15.67 -25.68
CA GLY A 226 -32.59 -15.80 -26.26
C GLY A 226 -32.24 -14.76 -27.31
N LYS A 227 -30.94 -14.70 -27.63
CA LYS A 227 -30.41 -14.78 -29.00
C LYS A 227 -28.89 -14.94 -28.96
N SER A 228 -28.44 -15.81 -29.85
CA SER A 228 -27.06 -16.10 -30.22
C SER A 228 -26.31 -14.88 -30.75
N ASN A 229 -25.04 -14.72 -30.38
CA ASN A 229 -24.02 -14.43 -31.39
C ASN A 229 -22.62 -14.85 -30.94
N SER A 230 -21.88 -15.41 -31.90
CA SER A 230 -20.55 -15.98 -31.84
C SER A 230 -19.44 -14.96 -32.10
N GLY A 231 -18.28 -15.16 -31.48
CA GLY A 231 -16.96 -14.78 -32.02
C GLY A 231 -16.33 -13.51 -31.45
N GLU A 232 -15.36 -13.66 -30.53
CA GLU A 232 -13.96 -13.18 -30.66
C GLU A 232 -13.25 -13.29 -29.29
N GLU A 233 -12.26 -14.16 -29.21
CA GLU A 233 -11.32 -14.30 -28.09
C GLU A 233 -10.39 -13.08 -28.05
N ALA A 234 -10.87 -12.00 -27.43
CA ALA A 234 -10.01 -10.91 -27.00
C ALA A 234 -9.51 -11.21 -25.59
N SER A 235 -8.20 -11.42 -25.46
CA SER A 235 -7.40 -11.36 -24.23
C SER A 235 -7.91 -10.23 -23.34
N THR A 236 -8.76 -10.60 -22.37
CA THR A 236 -9.41 -9.65 -21.48
C THR A 236 -8.44 -9.35 -20.35
N PRO A 237 -8.06 -8.07 -20.14
CA PRO A 237 -7.27 -7.71 -18.98
C PRO A 237 -8.04 -8.13 -17.72
N PRO A 238 -7.33 -8.56 -16.65
CA PRO A 238 -7.98 -9.02 -15.44
C PRO A 238 -8.99 -7.97 -14.96
N PRO A 239 -10.18 -8.39 -14.48
CA PRO A 239 -11.13 -7.44 -13.94
C PRO A 239 -10.48 -6.69 -12.77
N ARG A 240 -10.91 -5.44 -12.58
CA ARG A 240 -10.40 -4.55 -11.52
C ARG A 240 -10.34 -5.30 -10.17
N PRO A 241 -9.31 -5.08 -9.35
CA PRO A 241 -9.32 -5.53 -7.95
C PRO A 241 -10.52 -4.95 -7.18
#